data_AF-A0A351J224-F1
#
_entry.id   AF-A0A351J224-F1
#
_cell.length_a   1.000
_cell.length_b   1.000
_cell.length_c   1.000
_cell.angle_alpha   90.00
_cell.angle_beta   90.00
_cell.angle_gamma   90.00
#
_symmetry.space_group_name_H-M   'P 1'
#
loop_
_entity.id
_entity.type
_entity.pdbx_description
1 polymer ?
#
loop_
_entity_poly.entity_id
_entity_poly.type
_entity_poly.pdbx_seq_one_letter_code
_entity_poly.pdbx_strand_id
1 'polypeptide(L)'
;QAEVFGIILSRDIEFAEYQQLYKYYSNITEQDGMIIIDLSDADKQKPAGPCQPLYISVRNGITPVVSEGGTLSLYETMQNFSNYRIDRAGARIVIA
;
A
#
# COMPACT_ATOMS: atom_id res chain seq x y z
N GLN A 1 -16.21 16.70 -0.86
CA GLN A 1 -15.82 15.40 -0.26
C GLN A 1 -14.55 14.98 -0.98
N ALA A 2 -13.41 15.07 -0.31
CA ALA A 2 -12.11 14.87 -0.94
C ALA A 2 -11.79 13.37 -1.03
N GLU A 3 -11.36 12.94 -2.21
CA GLU A 3 -10.71 11.65 -2.44
C GLU A 3 -9.40 11.63 -1.63
N VAL A 4 -9.41 11.10 -0.41
CA VAL A 4 -8.27 11.18 0.53
C VAL A 4 -7.16 10.18 0.19
N PHE A 5 -7.45 9.14 -0.59
CA PHE A 5 -6.51 8.06 -0.84
C PHE A 5 -6.84 7.31 -2.14
N GLY A 6 -5.81 6.90 -2.88
CA GLY A 6 -5.93 6.04 -4.04
C GLY A 6 -4.74 5.12 -4.13
N ILE A 7 -4.95 3.82 -4.26
CA ILE A 7 -3.89 2.89 -4.61
C ILE A 7 -3.62 3.07 -6.11
N ILE A 8 -2.60 3.86 -6.48
CA ILE A 8 -2.18 3.97 -7.88
C ILE A 8 -1.21 2.83 -8.17
N LEU A 9 -1.66 1.90 -9.00
CA LEU A 9 -0.88 0.78 -9.48
C LEU A 9 0.05 1.31 -10.57
N SER A 10 1.36 1.13 -10.38
CA SER A 10 2.41 1.54 -11.32
C SER A 10 2.05 1.14 -12.75
N ARG A 11 2.17 2.10 -13.67
CA ARG A 11 1.52 2.12 -14.98
C ARG A 11 2.09 1.21 -16.05
N ASP A 12 3.17 0.50 -15.80
CA ASP A 12 3.81 -0.32 -16.82
C ASP A 12 4.34 -1.62 -16.22
N ILE A 13 4.13 -2.72 -16.96
CA ILE A 13 4.61 -4.09 -16.74
C ILE A 13 3.55 -5.02 -16.11
N GLU A 14 3.49 -6.24 -16.61
CA GLU A 14 2.54 -7.30 -16.29
C GLU A 14 2.48 -7.60 -14.77
N PHE A 15 1.51 -7.01 -14.06
CA PHE A 15 1.38 -7.12 -12.60
C PHE A 15 -0.01 -7.57 -12.11
N ALA A 16 -0.83 -8.15 -13.01
CA ALA A 16 -2.25 -8.36 -12.75
C ALA A 16 -2.55 -9.27 -11.55
N GLU A 17 -1.87 -10.41 -11.40
CA GLU A 17 -2.27 -11.42 -10.40
C GLU A 17 -1.85 -11.06 -8.97
N TYR A 18 -0.60 -10.62 -8.78
CA TYR A 18 -0.09 -10.21 -7.46
C TYR A 18 -0.85 -8.98 -6.94
N GLN A 19 -1.05 -7.96 -7.78
CA GLN A 19 -1.78 -6.76 -7.36
C GLN A 19 -3.27 -7.05 -7.08
N GLN A 20 -3.91 -7.93 -7.87
CA GLN A 20 -5.28 -8.35 -7.58
C GLN A 20 -5.37 -9.07 -6.23
N LEU A 21 -4.39 -9.90 -5.89
CA LEU A 21 -4.34 -10.58 -4.61
C LEU A 21 -4.22 -9.59 -3.45
N TYR A 22 -3.30 -8.63 -3.49
CA TYR A 22 -3.23 -7.60 -2.44
C TYR A 22 -4.47 -6.71 -2.40
N LYS A 23 -5.10 -6.41 -3.55
CA LYS A 23 -6.36 -5.65 -3.57
C LYS A 23 -7.54 -6.45 -2.98
N TYR A 24 -7.58 -7.76 -3.20
CA TYR A 24 -8.67 -8.62 -2.74
C TYR A 24 -8.55 -8.97 -1.26
N TYR A 25 -7.32 -9.15 -0.77
CA TYR A 25 -7.04 -9.60 0.60
C TYR A 25 -6.50 -8.49 1.52
N SER A 26 -6.38 -7.24 1.04
CA SER A 26 -6.10 -6.11 1.93
C SER A 26 -7.35 -5.73 2.70
N ASN A 27 -7.18 -5.50 4.00
CA ASN A 27 -8.23 -4.95 4.83
C ASN A 27 -7.97 -3.46 5.05
N ILE A 28 -8.88 -2.62 4.56
CA ILE A 28 -8.80 -1.17 4.71
C ILE A 28 -9.88 -0.75 5.69
N THR A 29 -9.46 -0.16 6.82
CA THR A 29 -10.35 0.30 7.88
C THR A 29 -10.10 1.77 8.17
N GLU A 30 -11.17 2.50 8.49
CA GLU A 30 -11.09 3.87 9.00
C GLU A 30 -11.36 3.84 10.51
N GLN A 31 -10.41 4.33 11.30
CA GLN A 31 -10.50 4.35 12.76
C GLN A 31 -9.92 5.66 13.28
N ASP A 32 -10.70 6.40 14.07
CA ASP A 32 -10.27 7.64 14.74
C ASP A 32 -9.65 8.68 13.78
N GLY A 33 -10.18 8.77 12.55
CA GLY A 33 -9.67 9.67 11.49
C GLY A 33 -8.42 9.16 10.78
N MET A 34 -7.94 7.97 11.12
CA MET A 34 -6.82 7.30 10.46
C MET A 34 -7.32 6.24 9.49
N ILE A 35 -6.60 6.05 8.40
CA ILE A 35 -6.77 4.92 7.48
C ILE A 35 -5.72 3.87 7.85
N ILE A 36 -6.18 2.65 8.11
CA ILE A 36 -5.34 1.49 8.40
C ILE A 36 -5.46 0.51 7.23
N ILE A 37 -4.32 0.16 6.65
CA ILE A 37 -4.21 -0.82 5.57
C ILE A 37 -3.46 -2.03 6.12
N ASP A 38 -4.14 -3.16 6.24
CA ASP A 38 -3.58 -4.43 6.69
C ASP A 38 -3.37 -5.37 5.50
N LEU A 39 -2.11 -5.74 5.25
CA LEU A 39 -1.71 -6.64 4.17
C LEU A 39 -1.33 -8.05 4.66
N SER A 40 -1.56 -8.35 5.94
CA SER A 40 -1.17 -9.62 6.56
C SER A 40 -1.87 -10.83 5.92
N ASP A 41 -3.15 -10.70 5.56
CA ASP A 41 -3.89 -11.78 4.93
C ASP A 41 -3.47 -12.02 3.48
N ALA A 42 -3.12 -10.96 2.75
CA ALA A 42 -2.53 -11.07 1.41
C ALA A 42 -1.18 -11.81 1.44
N ASP A 43 -0.33 -11.54 2.44
CA ASP A 43 0.96 -12.24 2.61
C ASP A 43 0.77 -13.74 2.89
N LYS A 44 -0.23 -14.11 3.70
CA LYS A 44 -0.56 -15.52 4.02
C LYS A 44 -0.96 -16.33 2.78
N GLN A 45 -1.55 -15.71 1.77
CA GLN A 45 -1.94 -16.41 0.53
C GLN A 45 -0.74 -16.85 -0.31
N LYS A 46 0.50 -16.45 0.04
CA LYS A 46 1.75 -16.82 -0.63
C LYS A 46 1.62 -16.77 -2.15
N PRO A 47 1.41 -15.58 -2.73
CA PRO A 47 1.24 -15.43 -4.16
C PRO A 47 2.37 -16.13 -4.93
N ALA A 48 2.00 -16.98 -5.89
CA ALA A 48 2.96 -17.79 -6.63
C ALA A 48 3.87 -16.87 -7.46
N GLY A 49 5.18 -16.89 -7.17
CA GLY A 49 6.17 -16.09 -7.89
C GLY A 49 7.05 -15.23 -6.97
N PRO A 50 8.03 -14.51 -7.55
CA PRO A 50 8.88 -13.61 -6.79
C PRO A 50 8.05 -12.47 -6.20
N CYS A 51 8.34 -12.10 -4.95
CA CYS A 51 7.69 -10.98 -4.28
C CYS A 51 7.90 -9.70 -5.10
N GLN A 52 6.82 -9.16 -5.67
CA GLN A 52 6.86 -7.93 -6.43
C GLN A 52 6.69 -6.70 -5.52
N PRO A 53 7.29 -5.56 -5.87
CA PRO A 53 7.16 -4.35 -5.09
C PRO A 53 5.71 -3.84 -5.12
N LEU A 54 5.17 -3.51 -3.95
CA LEU A 54 3.86 -2.88 -3.80
C LEU A 54 4.04 -1.40 -3.52
N TYR A 55 3.08 -0.59 -3.93
CA TYR A 55 3.12 0.85 -3.76
C TYR A 55 1.80 1.37 -3.20
N ILE A 56 1.89 2.39 -2.36
CA ILE A 56 0.74 3.19 -1.93
C ILE A 56 0.99 4.64 -2.31
N SER A 57 -0.06 5.30 -2.79
CA SER A 57 -0.03 6.73 -3.09
C SER A 57 -0.77 7.46 -1.99
N VAL A 58 -0.10 8.42 -1.37
CA VAL A 58 -0.67 9.23 -0.30
C VAL A 58 -0.55 10.69 -0.69
N ARG A 59 -1.54 11.51 -0.34
CA ARG A 59 -1.50 12.94 -0.63
C ARG A 59 -0.25 13.58 -0.03
N ASN A 60 0.38 14.50 -0.77
CA ASN A 60 1.53 15.25 -0.29
C ASN A 60 1.23 15.90 1.08
N GLY A 61 2.19 15.82 2.00
CA GLY A 61 2.06 16.32 3.38
C GLY A 61 1.54 15.28 4.38
N ILE A 62 1.14 14.10 3.93
CA ILE A 62 0.80 12.96 4.79
C ILE A 62 1.96 11.95 4.74
N THR A 63 2.42 11.52 5.91
CA THR A 63 3.45 10.50 6.04
C THR A 63 2.84 9.21 6.56
N PRO A 64 2.62 8.20 5.69
CA PRO A 64 2.24 6.87 6.13
C PRO A 64 3.33 6.26 7.02
N VAL A 65 2.91 5.53 8.05
CA VAL A 65 3.81 4.82 8.96
C VAL A 65 3.49 3.34 8.98
N VAL A 66 4.52 2.51 9.06
CA VAL A 66 4.35 1.08 9.30
C VAL A 66 4.20 0.87 10.79
N SER A 67 3.04 0.34 11.20
CA SER A 67 2.74 0.02 12.60
C SER A 67 3.19 -1.40 12.98
N GLU A 68 3.19 -2.33 12.02
CA GLU A 68 3.57 -3.72 12.23
C GLU A 68 4.02 -4.34 10.90
N GLY A 69 5.07 -5.15 10.92
CA GLY A 69 5.50 -5.94 9.75
C GLY A 69 6.06 -5.11 8.58
N GLY A 70 7.11 -5.62 7.94
CA GLY A 70 7.68 -5.02 6.73
C GLY A 70 8.26 -3.62 6.89
N THR A 71 8.44 -2.92 5.76
CA THR A 71 9.00 -1.56 5.71
C THR A 71 8.37 -0.76 4.58
N LEU A 72 8.39 0.56 4.75
CA LEU A 72 7.87 1.51 3.78
C LEU A 72 8.96 2.55 3.47
N SER A 73 9.21 2.80 2.19
CA SER A 73 10.21 3.75 1.72
C SER A 73 9.58 4.72 0.71
N LEU A 74 9.90 6.02 0.80
CA LEU A 74 9.45 6.98 -0.20
C LEU A 74 10.09 6.63 -1.55
N TYR A 75 9.27 6.38 -2.56
CA TYR A 75 9.72 6.03 -3.90
C TYR A 75 9.82 7.26 -4.79
N GLU A 76 8.74 8.04 -4.88
CA GLU A 76 8.71 9.29 -5.65
C GLU A 76 7.68 10.27 -5.08
N THR A 77 7.87 11.55 -5.36
CA THR A 77 6.89 12.61 -5.08
C THR A 77 6.44 13.24 -6.39
N MET A 78 5.14 13.17 -6.63
CA MET A 78 4.44 13.81 -7.74
C MET A 78 3.78 15.12 -7.27
N GLN A 79 3.14 15.85 -8.19
CA GLN A 79 2.55 17.17 -7.91
C GLN A 79 1.58 17.17 -6.72
N ASN A 80 0.77 16.11 -6.54
CA ASN A 80 -0.25 16.03 -5.49
C ASN A 80 -0.10 14.84 -4.53
N PHE A 81 0.77 13.87 -4.87
CA PHE A 81 0.89 12.60 -4.16
C PHE A 81 2.35 12.18 -4.02
N SER A 82 2.66 11.54 -2.90
CA SER A 82 3.89 10.79 -2.67
C SER A 82 3.58 9.31 -2.77
N ASN A 83 4.36 8.61 -3.58
CA ASN A 83 4.29 7.17 -3.73
C ASN A 83 5.32 6.54 -2.79
N TYR A 84 4.87 5.61 -1.96
CA TYR A 84 5.71 4.86 -1.05
C TYR A 84 5.74 3.40 -1.47
N ARG A 85 6.93 2.82 -1.54
CA ARG A 85 7.17 1.41 -1.81
C ARG A 85 7.09 0.62 -0.50
N ILE A 86 6.39 -0.51 -0.55
CA ILE A 86 6.35 -1.51 0.52
C ILE A 86 7.35 -2.61 0.15
N ASP A 87 8.43 -2.73 0.92
CA ASP A 87 9.55 -3.62 0.59
C ASP A 87 9.36 -5.05 1.09
N ARG A 88 8.46 -5.25 2.05
CA ARG A 88 8.09 -6.58 2.56
C ARG A 88 6.60 -6.62 2.86
N ALA A 89 5.94 -7.60 2.25
CA ALA A 89 4.52 -7.85 2.45
C ALA A 89 4.22 -8.36 3.87
N GLY A 90 2.97 -8.17 4.31
CA GLY A 90 2.54 -8.37 5.70
C GLY A 90 2.58 -7.11 6.57
N ALA A 91 2.73 -5.94 5.95
CA ALA A 91 2.73 -4.66 6.66
C ALA A 91 1.31 -4.22 7.04
N ARG A 92 1.20 -3.66 8.24
CA ARG A 92 0.06 -2.85 8.69
C ARG A 92 0.46 -1.38 8.64
N ILE A 93 -0.11 -0.65 7.70
CA ILE A 93 0.24 0.74 7.40
C ILE A 93 -0.85 1.65 7.96
N VAL A 94 -0.46 2.71 8.66
CA VAL A 94 -1.34 3.72 9.24
C VAL A 94 -1.09 5.04 8.53
N ILE A 95 -2.17 5.72 8.15
CA ILE A 95 -2.16 7.00 7.45
C ILE A 95 -3.07 7.95 8.25
N ALA A 96 -2.50 9.06 8.73
CA ALA A 96 -3.17 10.04 9.59
C ALA A 96 -3.12 11.45 8.99
#